data_AF-A0A2S4W973-F1
#
_entry.id   AF-A0A2S4W973-F1
#
_cell.length_a   1.000
_cell.length_b   1.000
_cell.length_c   1.000
_cell.angle_alpha   90.00
_cell.angle_beta   90.00
_cell.angle_gamma   90.00
#
_symmetry.space_group_name_H-M   'P 1'
#
loop_
_entity.id
_entity.type
_entity.pdbx_description
1 polymer ?
#
loop_
_entity_poly.entity_id
_entity_poly.type
_entity_poly.pdbx_seq_one_letter_code
_entity_poly.pdbx_strand_id
1 'polypeptide(L)'
;MEETIINSKKLWTETKETLDLDKLNKKSAKLAVRDQLNLKFSIQVFAFQAEKISLLAAGEELPPHMDQDIPQKLVDMEKHEPLRMHNSFMRLQGFDSVKDTPVEVLHVFLLGPVKYLFRDFMKGLNDLQKSELLALWYSFNTNSLDIPSIRPSSMVQYRSSLIGKDFRIILQAAPFIFFQFMTPSQINIWSSLCHLGSLIFQTHIEDMDTYIF
;
A
#
# COMPACT_ATOMS: atom_id res chain seq x y z
N MET A 1 -7.46 15.67 -8.38
CA MET A 1 -8.63 15.22 -7.58
C MET A 1 -9.97 15.40 -8.29
N GLU A 2 -10.31 16.58 -8.84
CA GLU A 2 -11.60 16.78 -9.54
C GLU A 2 -11.83 15.76 -10.66
N GLU A 3 -10.78 15.46 -11.44
CA GLU A 3 -10.81 14.41 -12.46
C GLU A 3 -11.11 13.03 -11.88
N THR A 4 -10.56 12.69 -10.71
CA THR A 4 -10.82 11.43 -10.00
C THR A 4 -12.29 11.30 -9.58
N ILE A 5 -12.90 12.39 -9.12
CA ILE A 5 -14.34 12.43 -8.77
C ILE A 5 -15.19 12.19 -10.03
N ILE A 6 -14.87 12.88 -11.12
CA ILE A 6 -15.57 12.74 -12.41
C ILE A 6 -15.45 11.30 -12.91
N ASN A 7 -14.25 10.72 -12.84
CA ASN A 7 -14.00 9.37 -13.30
C ASN A 7 -14.68 8.31 -12.40
N SER A 8 -14.76 8.53 -11.07
CA SER A 8 -15.55 7.65 -10.18
C SER A 8 -17.04 7.70 -10.51
N LYS A 9 -17.59 8.89 -10.77
CA LYS A 9 -18.99 9.01 -11.25
C LYS A 9 -19.21 8.27 -12.57
N LYS A 10 -18.30 8.40 -13.54
CA LYS A 10 -18.35 7.66 -14.81
C LYS A 10 -18.32 6.14 -14.60
N LEU A 11 -17.53 5.66 -13.64
CA LEU A 11 -17.45 4.23 -13.31
C LEU A 11 -18.77 3.70 -12.73
N TRP A 12 -19.45 4.51 -11.91
CA TRP A 12 -20.77 4.19 -11.38
C TRP A 12 -21.83 4.17 -12.49
N THR A 13 -21.79 5.12 -13.44
CA THR A 13 -22.68 5.08 -14.62
C THR A 13 -22.46 3.82 -15.45
N GLU A 14 -21.20 3.43 -15.70
CA GLU A 14 -20.87 2.21 -16.44
C GLU A 14 -21.39 0.94 -15.78
N THR A 15 -21.38 0.91 -14.45
CA THR A 15 -21.91 -0.22 -13.67
C THR A 15 -23.39 -0.49 -13.99
N LYS A 16 -24.14 0.56 -14.32
CA LYS A 16 -25.56 0.44 -14.68
C LYS A 16 -25.76 -0.05 -16.12
N GLU A 17 -24.76 0.14 -16.98
CA GLU A 17 -24.83 -0.19 -18.42
C GLU A 17 -24.18 -1.54 -18.74
N THR A 18 -23.27 -2.02 -17.91
CA THR A 18 -22.51 -3.26 -18.12
C THR A 18 -22.90 -4.32 -17.11
N LEU A 19 -22.88 -5.60 -17.50
CA LEU A 19 -23.13 -6.76 -16.63
C LEU A 19 -21.84 -7.54 -16.29
N ASP A 20 -20.67 -6.97 -16.60
CA ASP A 20 -19.39 -7.69 -16.63
C ASP A 20 -18.34 -6.99 -15.76
N LEU A 21 -17.97 -7.66 -14.66
CA LEU A 21 -16.99 -7.19 -13.70
C LEU A 21 -15.59 -7.02 -14.32
N ASP A 22 -15.20 -7.84 -15.30
CA ASP A 22 -13.89 -7.74 -15.95
C ASP A 22 -13.82 -6.51 -16.86
N LYS A 23 -14.91 -6.18 -17.54
CA LYS A 23 -15.00 -4.93 -18.31
C LYS A 23 -14.93 -3.72 -17.39
N LEU A 24 -15.64 -3.76 -16.26
CA LEU A 24 -15.60 -2.69 -15.27
C LEU A 24 -14.18 -2.51 -14.70
N ASN A 25 -13.48 -3.60 -14.35
CA ASN A 25 -12.10 -3.56 -13.86
C ASN A 25 -11.13 -2.96 -14.89
N LYS A 26 -11.25 -3.35 -16.16
CA LYS A 26 -10.46 -2.77 -17.26
C LYS A 26 -10.71 -1.26 -17.41
N LYS A 27 -11.98 -0.83 -17.29
CA LYS A 27 -12.34 0.60 -17.36
C LYS A 27 -11.84 1.38 -16.15
N SER A 28 -11.96 0.81 -14.95
CA SER A 28 -11.41 1.39 -13.71
C SER A 28 -9.90 1.61 -13.81
N ALA A 29 -9.17 0.62 -14.34
CA ALA A 29 -7.74 0.72 -14.57
C ALA A 29 -7.40 1.83 -15.60
N LYS A 30 -8.15 1.91 -16.70
CA LYS A 30 -7.97 2.95 -17.73
C LYS A 30 -8.26 4.36 -17.20
N LEU A 31 -9.24 4.49 -16.31
CA LEU A 31 -9.61 5.76 -15.67
C LEU A 31 -8.71 6.12 -14.48
N ALA A 32 -7.77 5.24 -14.10
CA ALA A 32 -6.91 5.37 -12.92
C ALA A 32 -7.68 5.63 -11.61
N VAL A 33 -8.91 5.12 -11.50
CA VAL A 33 -9.75 5.25 -10.30
C VAL A 33 -9.59 4.01 -9.43
N ARG A 34 -9.27 4.21 -8.14
CA ARG A 34 -9.27 3.17 -7.10
C ARG A 34 -10.30 3.46 -6.02
N ASP A 35 -11.55 3.65 -6.42
CA ASP A 35 -12.68 3.83 -5.50
C ASP A 35 -13.22 2.47 -5.04
N GLN A 36 -12.72 1.98 -3.92
CA GLN A 36 -13.14 0.69 -3.34
C GLN A 36 -14.62 0.69 -2.92
N LEU A 37 -15.18 1.84 -2.55
CA LEU A 37 -16.59 1.95 -2.17
C LEU A 37 -17.47 1.80 -3.41
N ASN A 38 -17.16 2.52 -4.47
CA ASN A 38 -17.86 2.41 -5.75
C ASN A 38 -17.79 0.97 -6.28
N LEU A 39 -16.59 0.36 -6.32
CA LEU A 39 -16.42 -1.04 -6.74
C LEU A 39 -17.26 -2.02 -5.92
N LYS A 40 -17.33 -1.82 -4.60
CA LYS A 40 -18.17 -2.65 -3.72
C LYS A 40 -19.65 -2.55 -4.08
N PHE A 41 -20.14 -1.35 -4.38
CA PHE A 41 -21.52 -1.18 -4.82
C PHE A 41 -21.75 -1.78 -6.21
N SER A 42 -20.79 -1.67 -7.12
CA SER A 42 -20.87 -2.32 -8.44
C SER A 42 -20.96 -3.84 -8.35
N ILE A 43 -20.16 -4.46 -7.47
CA ILE A 43 -20.23 -5.90 -7.22
C ILE A 43 -21.62 -6.30 -6.69
N GLN A 44 -22.24 -5.48 -5.84
CA GLN A 44 -23.61 -5.73 -5.35
C GLN A 44 -24.64 -5.67 -6.48
N VAL A 45 -24.50 -4.72 -7.41
CA VAL A 45 -25.36 -4.63 -8.60
C VAL A 45 -25.22 -5.87 -9.48
N PHE A 46 -23.99 -6.31 -9.76
CA PHE A 46 -23.77 -7.50 -10.60
C PHE A 46 -24.27 -8.79 -9.94
N ALA A 47 -24.09 -8.94 -8.62
CA ALA A 47 -24.63 -10.08 -7.89
C ALA A 47 -26.17 -10.13 -7.96
N PHE A 48 -26.81 -8.97 -7.78
CA PHE A 48 -28.27 -8.83 -7.88
C PHE A 48 -28.79 -9.16 -9.28
N GLN A 49 -28.11 -8.69 -10.32
CA GLN A 49 -28.47 -9.01 -11.70
C GLN A 49 -28.25 -10.49 -12.05
N ALA A 50 -27.18 -11.11 -11.54
CA ALA A 50 -26.91 -12.54 -11.74
C ALA A 50 -27.97 -13.43 -11.07
N GLU A 51 -28.45 -13.05 -9.89
CA GLU A 51 -29.56 -13.70 -9.18
C GLU A 51 -30.86 -13.58 -9.98
N LYS A 52 -31.20 -12.38 -10.46
CA LYS A 52 -32.35 -12.14 -11.34
C LYS A 52 -32.32 -13.01 -12.60
N ILE A 53 -31.17 -13.11 -13.26
CA ILE A 53 -30.98 -13.95 -14.46
C ILE A 53 -31.17 -15.44 -14.13
N SER A 54 -30.70 -15.87 -12.96
CA SER A 54 -30.80 -17.27 -12.52
C SER A 54 -32.24 -17.68 -12.17
N LEU A 55 -33.00 -16.81 -11.50
CA LEU A 55 -34.42 -17.03 -11.22
C LEU A 55 -35.26 -17.11 -12.50
N LEU A 56 -34.99 -16.22 -13.46
CA LEU A 56 -35.63 -16.26 -14.79
C LEU A 56 -35.27 -17.54 -15.55
N ALA A 57 -34.03 -18.01 -15.47
CA ALA A 57 -33.59 -19.25 -16.09
C ALA A 57 -34.22 -20.51 -15.44
N ALA A 58 -34.52 -20.45 -14.14
CA ALA A 58 -35.22 -21.49 -13.39
C ALA A 58 -36.75 -21.49 -13.63
N GLY A 59 -37.29 -20.44 -14.26
CA GLY A 59 -38.73 -20.29 -14.49
C GLY A 59 -39.52 -19.86 -13.24
N GLU A 60 -38.84 -19.32 -12.22
CA GLU A 60 -39.47 -18.81 -11.00
C GLU A 60 -40.00 -17.38 -11.19
N GLU A 61 -41.07 -17.03 -10.48
CA GLU A 61 -41.57 -15.65 -10.46
C GLU A 61 -40.57 -14.73 -9.74
N LEU A 62 -40.27 -13.59 -10.35
CA LEU A 62 -39.35 -12.61 -9.76
C LEU A 62 -39.98 -12.00 -8.50
N PRO A 63 -39.24 -11.94 -7.37
CA PRO A 63 -39.70 -11.21 -6.20
C PRO A 63 -39.98 -9.72 -6.51
N PRO A 64 -40.97 -9.07 -5.87
CA PRO A 64 -41.32 -7.67 -6.15
C PRO A 64 -40.17 -6.65 -5.98
N HIS A 65 -39.17 -7.00 -5.16
CA HIS A 65 -38.00 -6.14 -4.93
C HIS A 65 -36.93 -6.28 -6.04
N MET A 66 -37.09 -7.23 -6.98
CA MET A 66 -36.23 -7.48 -8.14
C MET A 66 -36.82 -6.97 -9.47
N ASP A 67 -37.94 -6.24 -9.42
CA ASP A 67 -38.51 -5.57 -10.59
C ASP A 67 -37.52 -4.57 -11.21
N GLN A 68 -36.69 -3.93 -10.38
CA GLN A 68 -35.63 -3.01 -10.81
C GLN A 68 -34.34 -3.76 -11.17
N ASP A 69 -33.42 -3.09 -11.88
CA ASP A 69 -32.11 -3.66 -12.24
C ASP A 69 -31.01 -3.34 -11.23
N ILE A 70 -31.31 -2.47 -10.26
CA ILE A 70 -30.40 -2.02 -9.21
C ILE A 70 -31.10 -2.25 -7.87
N PRO A 71 -30.38 -2.72 -6.83
CA PRO A 71 -30.93 -2.82 -5.48
C PRO A 71 -31.51 -1.48 -5.00
N GLN A 72 -32.76 -1.49 -4.51
CA GLN A 72 -33.47 -0.30 -4.03
C GLN A 72 -32.64 0.53 -3.04
N LYS A 73 -31.89 -0.13 -2.16
CA LYS A 73 -30.97 0.53 -1.20
C LYS A 73 -29.96 1.46 -1.88
N LEU A 74 -29.41 1.06 -3.03
CA LEU A 74 -28.43 1.87 -3.77
C LEU A 74 -29.12 3.02 -4.51
N VAL A 75 -30.35 2.81 -5.01
CA VAL A 75 -31.19 3.87 -5.58
C VAL A 75 -31.53 4.93 -4.53
N ASP A 76 -31.92 4.50 -3.34
CA ASP A 76 -32.24 5.40 -2.22
C ASP A 76 -31.01 6.17 -1.76
N MET A 77 -29.84 5.50 -1.69
CA MET A 77 -28.57 6.12 -1.32
C MET A 77 -28.10 7.12 -2.38
N GLU A 78 -28.29 6.84 -3.67
CA GLU A 78 -27.97 7.77 -4.75
C GLU A 78 -28.86 9.03 -4.69
N LYS A 79 -30.13 8.86 -4.32
CA LYS A 79 -31.11 9.97 -4.24
C LYS A 79 -30.93 10.82 -2.98
N HIS A 80 -30.79 10.20 -1.81
CA HIS A 80 -30.83 10.91 -0.52
C HIS A 80 -29.43 11.17 0.05
N GLU A 81 -28.45 10.33 -0.27
CA GLU A 81 -27.09 10.40 0.28
C GLU A 81 -26.01 10.25 -0.80
N PRO A 82 -26.01 11.07 -1.88
CA PRO A 82 -25.10 10.90 -3.02
C PRO A 82 -23.61 11.00 -2.63
N LEU A 83 -23.32 11.58 -1.47
CA LEU A 83 -21.96 11.67 -0.94
C LEU A 83 -21.41 10.31 -0.49
N ARG A 84 -22.27 9.39 -0.07
CA ARG A 84 -21.89 8.05 0.39
C ARG A 84 -21.67 7.05 -0.75
N MET A 85 -22.05 7.43 -1.97
CA MET A 85 -21.83 6.63 -3.18
C MET A 85 -20.34 6.55 -3.57
N HIS A 86 -19.51 7.46 -3.05
CA HIS A 86 -18.10 7.58 -3.39
C HIS A 86 -17.23 7.68 -2.15
N ASN A 87 -15.93 7.43 -2.33
CA ASN A 87 -14.96 7.59 -1.26
C ASN A 87 -14.87 9.05 -0.76
N SER A 88 -15.11 9.27 0.53
CA SER A 88 -15.06 10.59 1.18
C SER A 88 -13.68 11.25 1.06
N PHE A 89 -12.60 10.46 0.95
CA PHE A 89 -11.24 10.99 0.72
C PHE A 89 -11.12 11.79 -0.58
N MET A 90 -11.97 11.55 -1.58
CA MET A 90 -11.98 12.33 -2.82
C MET A 90 -12.44 13.78 -2.65
N ARG A 91 -12.84 14.19 -1.44
CA ARG A 91 -13.27 15.56 -1.13
C ARG A 91 -12.38 16.24 -0.10
N LEU A 92 -11.36 15.54 0.38
CA LEU A 92 -10.44 16.08 1.36
C LEU A 92 -9.59 17.16 0.69
N GLN A 93 -9.69 18.42 1.15
CA GLN A 93 -8.84 19.49 0.63
C GLN A 93 -7.37 19.17 0.95
N GLY A 94 -6.49 19.27 -0.06
CA GLY A 94 -5.07 18.87 0.03
C GLY A 94 -4.78 17.37 -0.12
N PHE A 95 -5.83 16.56 -0.41
CA PHE A 95 -5.91 15.09 -0.54
C PHE A 95 -5.77 14.36 -1.90
N ASP A 96 -4.90 14.63 -2.88
CA ASP A 96 -5.03 13.97 -4.19
C ASP A 96 -4.63 12.49 -4.19
N SER A 97 -5.59 11.56 -4.09
CA SER A 97 -5.29 10.12 -4.07
C SER A 97 -4.57 9.56 -5.30
N VAL A 98 -4.42 10.30 -6.41
CA VAL A 98 -3.65 9.87 -7.59
C VAL A 98 -2.24 10.43 -7.55
N LYS A 99 -2.07 11.69 -7.10
CA LYS A 99 -0.77 12.36 -7.03
C LYS A 99 -0.05 12.12 -5.70
N ASP A 100 -0.84 12.10 -4.64
CA ASP A 100 -0.44 12.00 -3.24
C ASP A 100 -0.61 10.58 -2.71
N THR A 101 -0.86 9.58 -3.56
CA THR A 101 -0.63 8.18 -3.16
C THR A 101 0.85 8.01 -2.87
N PRO A 102 1.27 7.97 -1.60
CA PRO A 102 2.62 7.55 -1.33
C PRO A 102 2.61 6.06 -1.68
N VAL A 103 3.36 5.65 -2.70
CA VAL A 103 3.71 4.23 -2.77
C VAL A 103 4.36 3.94 -1.42
N GLU A 104 3.77 3.01 -0.67
CA GLU A 104 4.12 2.81 0.75
C GLU A 104 5.63 2.79 0.90
N VAL A 105 6.16 3.49 1.92
CA VAL A 105 7.60 3.50 2.25
C VAL A 105 8.18 2.08 2.27
N LEU A 106 7.34 1.10 2.62
CA LEU A 106 7.61 -0.32 2.46
C LEU A 106 8.13 -0.69 1.06
N HIS A 107 7.40 -0.39 0.00
CA HIS A 107 7.71 -0.81 -1.35
C HIS A 107 8.76 0.07 -2.04
N VAL A 108 8.74 1.38 -1.78
CA VAL A 108 9.67 2.33 -2.42
C VAL A 108 11.06 2.28 -1.81
N PHE A 109 11.12 2.17 -0.48
CA PHE A 109 12.35 2.42 0.27
C PHE A 109 12.87 1.14 0.94
N LEU A 110 12.06 0.49 1.77
CA LEU A 110 12.48 -0.68 2.53
C LEU A 110 12.74 -1.91 1.63
N LEU A 111 11.79 -2.26 0.77
CA LEU A 111 11.89 -3.36 -0.19
C LEU A 111 12.62 -2.97 -1.49
N GLY A 112 12.90 -1.68 -1.67
CA GLY A 112 13.71 -1.14 -2.74
C GLY A 112 15.18 -0.98 -2.30
N PRO A 113 15.70 0.25 -2.23
CA PRO A 113 17.12 0.54 -2.01
C PRO A 113 17.70 -0.14 -0.76
N VAL A 114 16.98 -0.18 0.38
CA VAL A 114 17.48 -0.81 1.61
C VAL A 114 17.71 -2.31 1.42
N LYS A 115 16.71 -3.02 0.85
CA LYS A 115 16.83 -4.45 0.54
C LYS A 115 17.97 -4.76 -0.42
N TYR A 116 18.11 -3.99 -1.50
CA TYR A 116 19.15 -4.25 -2.50
C TYR A 116 20.55 -3.94 -1.97
N LEU A 117 20.71 -2.84 -1.23
CA LEU A 117 21.99 -2.49 -0.63
C LEU A 117 22.40 -3.48 0.47
N PHE A 118 21.44 -3.94 1.29
CA PHE A 118 21.68 -5.01 2.25
C PHE A 118 22.09 -6.33 1.57
N ARG A 119 21.43 -6.67 0.46
CA ARG A 119 21.78 -7.87 -0.31
C ARG A 119 23.19 -7.79 -0.87
N ASP A 120 23.61 -6.62 -1.37
CA ASP A 120 24.96 -6.38 -1.86
C ASP A 120 25.99 -6.50 -0.74
N PHE A 121 25.74 -5.82 0.39
CA PHE A 121 26.54 -5.95 1.61
C PHE A 121 26.75 -7.41 2.02
N MET A 122 25.67 -8.19 2.15
CA MET A 122 25.73 -9.60 2.55
C MET A 122 26.44 -10.50 1.54
N LYS A 123 26.48 -10.14 0.25
CA LYS A 123 27.25 -10.87 -0.77
C LYS A 123 28.74 -10.61 -0.65
N GLY A 124 29.14 -9.42 -0.19
CA GLY A 124 30.55 -9.04 -0.01
C GLY A 124 31.22 -9.71 1.19
N LEU A 125 30.45 -10.27 2.13
CA LEU A 125 30.99 -10.91 3.34
C LEU A 125 31.39 -12.36 3.10
N ASN A 126 32.55 -12.74 3.63
CA ASN A 126 32.95 -14.14 3.76
C ASN A 126 32.28 -14.82 4.98
N ASP A 127 32.50 -16.13 5.16
CA ASP A 127 31.79 -16.87 6.21
C ASP A 127 32.28 -16.55 7.64
N LEU A 128 33.53 -16.15 7.81
CA LEU A 128 34.05 -15.66 9.09
C LEU A 128 33.37 -14.33 9.47
N GLN A 129 33.33 -13.39 8.53
CA GLN A 129 32.67 -12.09 8.72
C GLN A 129 31.15 -12.24 8.96
N LYS A 130 30.49 -13.23 8.35
CA LYS A 130 29.07 -13.52 8.65
C LYS A 130 28.89 -14.04 10.08
N SER A 131 29.84 -14.82 10.60
CA SER A 131 29.83 -15.28 11.99
C SER A 131 30.04 -14.10 12.96
N GLU A 132 30.98 -13.21 12.66
CA GLU A 132 31.20 -11.97 13.41
C GLU A 132 29.97 -11.07 13.37
N LEU A 133 29.37 -10.87 12.19
CA LEU A 133 28.11 -10.14 12.03
C LEU A 133 26.98 -10.73 12.87
N LEU A 134 26.86 -12.06 12.90
CA LEU A 134 25.86 -12.73 13.73
C LEU A 134 26.10 -12.47 15.22
N ALA A 135 27.35 -12.54 15.68
CA ALA A 135 27.71 -12.23 17.07
C ALA A 135 27.38 -10.77 17.44
N LEU A 136 27.65 -9.83 16.54
CA LEU A 136 27.29 -8.42 16.73
C LEU A 136 25.77 -8.20 16.79
N TRP A 137 25.00 -8.93 15.99
CA TRP A 137 23.54 -8.90 16.11
C TRP A 137 23.04 -9.44 17.45
N TYR A 138 23.70 -10.43 18.03
CA TYR A 138 23.38 -10.93 19.38
C TYR A 138 23.75 -9.94 20.49
N SER A 139 24.80 -9.15 20.30
CA SER A 139 25.25 -8.16 21.28
C SER A 139 24.60 -6.78 21.13
N PHE A 140 23.86 -6.56 20.04
CA PHE A 140 23.26 -5.26 19.75
C PHE A 140 22.20 -4.88 20.80
N ASN A 141 22.47 -3.79 21.52
CA ASN A 141 21.57 -3.28 22.53
C ASN A 141 20.44 -2.46 21.90
N THR A 142 19.20 -2.92 22.09
CA THR A 142 18.00 -2.29 21.53
C THR A 142 17.25 -1.42 22.52
N ASN A 143 17.74 -1.22 23.75
CA ASN A 143 16.99 -0.55 24.83
C ASN A 143 16.55 0.89 24.50
N SER A 144 17.26 1.57 23.60
CA SER A 144 16.95 2.94 23.16
C SER A 144 16.33 3.01 21.76
N LEU A 145 15.95 1.87 21.18
CA LEU A 145 15.36 1.78 19.86
C LEU A 145 13.90 1.33 19.98
N ASP A 146 12.99 2.08 19.38
CA ASP A 146 11.58 1.68 19.24
C ASP A 146 11.43 0.64 18.12
N ILE A 147 11.92 -0.57 18.38
CA ILE A 147 11.93 -1.70 17.44
C ILE A 147 11.44 -2.99 18.09
N PRO A 148 10.79 -3.88 17.32
CA PRO A 148 10.40 -5.19 17.82
C PRO A 148 11.65 -6.05 18.08
N SER A 149 11.47 -7.13 18.85
CA SER A 149 12.54 -8.11 19.12
C SER A 149 13.25 -8.54 17.84
N ILE A 150 14.57 -8.41 17.84
CA ILE A 150 15.43 -8.83 16.75
C ILE A 150 15.57 -10.35 16.78
N ARG A 151 15.62 -10.97 15.60
CA ARG A 151 16.01 -12.38 15.43
C ARG A 151 17.36 -12.45 14.71
N PRO A 152 18.49 -12.46 15.43
CA PRO A 152 19.84 -12.40 14.85
C PRO A 152 20.08 -13.43 13.74
N SER A 153 19.71 -14.70 13.97
CA SER A 153 19.86 -15.76 12.96
C SER A 153 19.09 -15.46 11.67
N SER A 154 17.92 -14.83 11.76
CA SER A 154 17.15 -14.41 10.58
C SER A 154 17.87 -13.33 9.78
N MET A 155 18.51 -12.36 10.43
CA MET A 155 19.21 -11.26 9.78
C MET A 155 20.38 -11.74 8.91
N VAL A 156 21.04 -12.83 9.30
CA VAL A 156 22.23 -13.35 8.60
C VAL A 156 21.90 -14.56 7.71
N GLN A 157 21.30 -15.60 8.29
CA GLN A 157 21.10 -16.90 7.64
C GLN A 157 19.89 -16.89 6.71
N TYR A 158 18.79 -16.25 7.12
CA TYR A 158 17.52 -16.20 6.38
C TYR A 158 17.29 -14.84 5.69
N ARG A 159 18.36 -14.18 5.26
CA ARG A 159 18.34 -12.83 4.66
C ARG A 159 17.42 -12.65 3.45
N SER A 160 17.12 -13.74 2.73
CA SER A 160 16.21 -13.72 1.57
C SER A 160 14.72 -13.64 1.96
N SER A 161 14.40 -13.99 3.21
CA SER A 161 13.03 -14.04 3.75
C SER A 161 12.68 -12.84 4.61
N LEU A 162 13.53 -11.82 4.64
CA LEU A 162 13.31 -10.60 5.40
C LEU A 162 12.17 -9.76 4.81
N ILE A 163 11.41 -9.13 5.69
CA ILE A 163 10.28 -8.26 5.33
C ILE A 163 10.60 -6.82 5.73
N GLY A 164 9.68 -5.88 5.42
CA GLY A 164 9.89 -4.45 5.67
C GLY A 164 10.36 -4.08 7.08
N LYS A 165 9.76 -4.68 8.11
CA LYS A 165 10.15 -4.40 9.50
C LYS A 165 11.61 -4.76 9.78
N ASP A 166 12.11 -5.83 9.17
CA ASP A 166 13.49 -6.28 9.35
C ASP A 166 14.45 -5.29 8.67
N PHE A 167 14.09 -4.80 7.48
CA PHE A 167 14.88 -3.77 6.78
C PHE A 167 14.91 -2.43 7.52
N ARG A 168 13.84 -2.08 8.26
CA ARG A 168 13.83 -0.90 9.13
C ARG A 168 14.83 -1.05 10.29
N ILE A 169 14.88 -2.23 10.92
CA ILE A 169 15.87 -2.54 11.97
C ILE A 169 17.29 -2.49 11.41
N ILE A 170 17.51 -3.11 10.26
CA ILE A 170 18.79 -3.09 9.54
C ILE A 170 19.27 -1.66 9.32
N LEU A 171 18.39 -0.77 8.86
CA LEU A 171 18.73 0.62 8.60
C LEU A 171 19.16 1.37 9.87
N GLN A 172 18.48 1.14 10.99
CA GLN A 172 18.82 1.76 12.28
C GLN A 172 20.12 1.19 12.89
N ALA A 173 20.38 -0.10 12.68
CA ALA A 173 21.55 -0.78 13.24
C ALA A 173 22.80 -0.66 12.37
N ALA A 174 22.67 -0.37 11.07
CA ALA A 174 23.76 -0.38 10.10
C ALA A 174 24.98 0.47 10.51
N PRO A 175 24.84 1.71 11.03
CA PRO A 175 25.99 2.52 11.44
C PRO A 175 26.82 1.87 12.57
N PHE A 176 26.18 1.08 13.43
CA PHE A 176 26.81 0.47 14.60
C PHE A 176 27.38 -0.91 14.30
N ILE A 177 26.68 -1.69 13.48
CA ILE A 177 27.03 -3.10 13.23
C ILE A 177 27.81 -3.26 11.94
N PHE A 178 27.44 -2.56 10.87
CA PHE A 178 27.89 -2.92 9.53
C PHE A 178 29.16 -2.20 9.07
N PHE A 179 29.38 -0.97 9.52
CA PHE A 179 30.41 -0.09 8.96
C PHE A 179 31.83 -0.65 9.11
N GLN A 180 32.09 -1.48 10.13
CA GLN A 180 33.37 -2.16 10.32
C GLN A 180 33.72 -3.17 9.22
N PHE A 181 32.75 -3.61 8.42
CA PHE A 181 32.95 -4.52 7.29
C PHE A 181 32.97 -3.80 5.93
N MET A 182 32.95 -2.46 5.93
CA MET A 182 32.77 -1.65 4.73
C MET A 182 33.99 -0.80 4.41
N THR A 183 34.19 -0.56 3.12
CA THR A 183 35.11 0.47 2.63
C THR A 183 34.55 1.87 2.89
N PRO A 184 35.38 2.93 2.89
CA PRO A 184 34.90 4.31 3.04
C PRO A 184 33.81 4.70 2.03
N SER A 185 33.91 4.23 0.79
CA SER A 185 32.90 4.47 -0.25
C SER A 185 31.55 3.83 0.11
N GLN A 186 31.56 2.58 0.58
CA GLN A 186 30.34 1.89 1.01
C GLN A 186 29.72 2.56 2.24
N ILE A 187 30.53 3.01 3.20
CA ILE A 187 30.07 3.77 4.37
C ILE A 187 29.34 5.04 3.95
N ASN A 188 29.84 5.78 2.96
CA ASN A 188 29.19 7.00 2.47
C ASN A 188 27.80 6.72 1.86
N ILE A 189 27.68 5.64 1.08
CA ILE A 189 26.40 5.22 0.48
C ILE A 189 25.42 4.81 1.59
N TRP A 190 25.85 3.97 2.52
CA TRP A 190 25.01 3.54 3.64
C TRP A 190 24.62 4.70 4.57
N SER A 191 25.53 5.63 4.85
CA SER A 191 25.25 6.81 5.67
C SER A 191 24.20 7.69 5.01
N SER A 192 24.32 7.92 3.70
CA SER A 192 23.30 8.66 2.92
C SER A 192 21.94 7.97 2.99
N LEU A 193 21.91 6.63 2.88
CA LEU A 193 20.68 5.87 2.99
C LEU A 193 20.08 5.91 4.40
N CYS A 194 20.91 5.84 5.45
CA CYS A 194 20.47 5.94 6.85
C CYS A 194 19.90 7.33 7.16
N HIS A 195 20.55 8.40 6.67
CA HIS A 195 20.04 9.77 6.79
C HIS A 195 18.70 9.95 6.07
N LEU A 196 18.61 9.49 4.82
CA LEU A 196 17.35 9.51 4.08
C LEU A 196 16.26 8.73 4.80
N GLY A 197 16.60 7.57 5.37
CA GLY A 197 15.69 6.79 6.20
C GLY A 197 15.18 7.55 7.42
N SER A 198 16.08 8.24 8.14
CA SER A 198 15.70 9.07 9.28
C SER A 198 14.66 10.13 8.88
N LEU A 199 14.85 10.79 7.74
CA LEU A 199 13.92 11.80 7.23
C LEU A 199 12.58 11.19 6.78
N ILE A 200 12.62 10.05 6.08
CA ILE A 200 11.40 9.37 5.59
C ILE A 200 10.52 8.88 6.75
N PHE A 201 11.11 8.48 7.88
CA PHE A 201 10.38 7.97 9.04
C PHE A 201 10.03 9.05 10.07
N GLN A 202 10.33 10.32 9.82
CA GLN A 202 9.84 11.43 10.64
C GLN A 202 8.34 11.62 10.41
N THR A 203 7.58 11.66 11.50
CA THR A 203 6.13 11.88 11.48
C THR A 203 5.75 13.34 11.74
N HIS A 204 6.74 14.22 11.92
CA HIS A 204 6.57 15.63 12.24
C HIS A 204 7.37 16.49 11.27
N ILE A 205 6.71 17.51 10.72
CA ILE A 205 7.33 18.56 9.91
C ILE A 205 7.40 19.79 10.81
N GLU A 206 8.62 20.26 11.12
CA GLU A 206 8.81 21.40 12.03
C GLU A 206 8.24 22.71 11.46
N ASP A 207 8.34 22.90 10.15
CA ASP A 207 7.85 24.09 9.46
C ASP A 207 6.78 23.70 8.43
N MET A 208 5.58 23.40 8.91
CA MET A 208 4.45 23.07 8.04
C MET A 208 4.13 24.20 7.06
N ASP A 209 4.32 25.47 7.48
CA ASP A 209 3.94 26.63 6.69
C ASP A 209 4.79 26.75 5.41
N THR A 210 6.08 26.40 5.48
CA THR A 210 6.99 26.42 4.33
C THR A 210 6.75 25.27 3.32
N TYR A 211 6.20 24.14 3.76
CA TYR A 211 6.13 22.92 2.94
C TYR A 211 4.72 22.52 2.47
N ILE A 212 3.66 23.11 3.04
CA ILE A 212 2.27 22.73 2.76
C ILE A 212 1.48 23.83 2.02
N PHE A 213 2.01 25.06 1.95
CA PHE A 213 1.40 26.19 1.23
C PHE A 213 2.23 26.63 0.00
#